data_AF-A0A842Q4G6-F1
#
_entry.id   AF-A0A842Q4G6-F1
#
_cell.length_a   1.000
_cell.length_b   1.000
_cell.length_c   1.000
_cell.angle_alpha   90.00
_cell.angle_beta   90.00
_cell.angle_gamma   90.00
#
_symmetry.space_group_name_H-M   'P 1'
#
loop_
_entity.id
_entity.type
_entity.pdbx_description
1 polymer ?
#
loop_
_entity_poly.entity_id
_entity_poly.type
_entity_poly.pdbx_seq_one_letter_code
_entity_poly.pdbx_strand_id
1 'polypeptide(L)'
;MSKIKDISVMIIEKEISSGKDVHGSIDLNYQGRFDSIIINSQIQNSSDVFNYTDINGKKINHPYARLAIFREDIGDNKTLKFIANTKHVPSANSSNVKFRVTIIQEHKEVASDVTNIKIVKS
;
A
#
# COMPACT_ATOMS: atom_id res chain seq x y z
N MET A 1 20.35 6.35 17.69
CA MET A 1 18.93 5.96 17.68
C MET A 1 18.39 6.20 16.27
N SER A 2 17.82 5.18 15.63
CA SER A 2 17.22 5.35 14.28
C SER A 2 15.97 6.23 14.40
N LYS A 3 15.82 7.21 13.51
CA LYS A 3 14.66 8.11 13.47
C LYS A 3 13.41 7.28 13.17
N ILE A 4 12.42 7.29 14.07
CA ILE A 4 11.12 6.66 13.82
C ILE A 4 10.49 7.38 12.63
N LYS A 5 10.05 6.64 11.61
CA LYS A 5 9.39 7.20 10.44
C LYS A 5 7.96 7.62 10.81
N ASP A 6 7.52 8.76 10.27
CA ASP A 6 6.16 9.29 10.46
C ASP A 6 5.08 8.35 9.90
N ILE A 7 5.41 7.63 8.83
CA ILE A 7 4.61 6.54 8.28
C ILE A 7 5.55 5.43 7.81
N SER A 8 5.13 4.18 7.92
CA SER A 8 5.85 3.06 7.31
C SER A 8 4.90 2.06 6.69
N VAL A 9 5.33 1.46 5.57
CA VAL A 9 4.59 0.37 4.92
C VAL A 9 5.41 -0.91 4.98
N MET A 10 4.76 -1.99 5.36
CA MET A 10 5.32 -3.33 5.37
C MET A 10 4.43 -4.27 4.59
N ILE A 11 5.05 -5.24 3.93
CA ILE A 11 4.36 -6.33 3.25
C ILE A 11 4.96 -7.63 3.77
N ILE A 12 4.10 -8.59 4.09
CA ILE A 12 4.49 -9.88 4.64
C ILE A 12 5.22 -10.70 3.59
N GLU A 13 4.67 -10.76 2.37
CA GLU A 13 5.22 -11.50 1.26
C GLU A 13 6.36 -10.72 0.58
N LYS A 14 7.53 -11.35 0.39
CA LYS A 14 8.58 -10.77 -0.47
C LYS A 14 8.30 -11.00 -1.95
N GLU A 15 7.60 -12.09 -2.27
CA GLU A 15 7.28 -12.52 -3.63
C GLU A 15 5.90 -13.19 -3.66
N ILE A 16 5.14 -12.97 -4.74
CA ILE A 16 3.81 -13.59 -4.97
C ILE A 16 3.67 -14.12 -6.39
N SER A 17 2.80 -15.11 -6.58
CA SER A 17 2.31 -15.50 -7.92
C SER A 17 1.12 -14.62 -8.35
N SER A 18 0.86 -14.58 -9.65
CA SER A 18 -0.31 -13.87 -10.20
C SER A 18 -1.61 -14.35 -9.56
N GLY A 19 -2.52 -13.42 -9.23
CA GLY A 19 -3.82 -13.70 -8.61
C GLY A 19 -3.75 -14.05 -7.12
N LYS A 20 -2.57 -14.05 -6.49
CA LYS A 20 -2.44 -14.22 -5.04
C LYS A 20 -2.59 -12.89 -4.31
N ASP A 21 -3.13 -12.98 -3.10
CA ASP A 21 -3.24 -11.85 -2.20
C ASP A 21 -1.87 -11.50 -1.60
N VAL A 22 -1.68 -10.20 -1.41
CA VAL A 22 -0.60 -9.58 -0.65
C VAL A 22 -1.19 -9.00 0.62
N HIS A 23 -0.54 -9.26 1.74
CA HIS A 23 -0.93 -8.75 3.04
C HIS A 23 0.07 -7.70 3.50
N GLY A 24 -0.45 -6.49 3.75
CA GLY A 24 0.39 -5.40 4.20
C GLY A 24 -0.15 -4.68 5.42
N SER A 25 0.74 -3.93 6.05
CA SER A 25 0.43 -3.04 7.15
C SER A 25 1.02 -1.66 6.93
N ILE A 26 0.31 -0.65 7.43
CA ILE A 26 0.75 0.74 7.46
C ILE A 26 0.80 1.16 8.91
N ASP A 27 1.99 1.51 9.41
CA ASP A 27 2.14 2.08 10.75
C ASP A 27 2.23 3.61 10.64
N LEU A 28 1.42 4.29 11.46
CA LEU A 28 1.28 5.73 11.51
C LEU A 28 1.84 6.26 12.84
N ASN A 29 2.96 6.99 12.77
CA ASN A 29 3.59 7.64 13.92
C ASN A 29 3.53 9.18 13.85
N TYR A 30 2.95 9.74 12.78
CA TYR A 30 2.81 11.18 12.59
C TYR A 30 1.88 11.80 13.63
N GLN A 31 2.40 12.80 14.37
CA GLN A 31 1.66 13.50 15.43
C GLN A 31 0.93 14.75 14.94
N GLY A 32 1.20 15.19 13.71
CA GLY A 32 0.55 16.35 13.11
C GLY A 32 -0.88 16.05 12.65
N ARG A 33 -1.62 17.12 12.32
CA ARG A 33 -2.91 17.00 11.62
C ARG A 33 -2.65 16.61 10.17
N PHE A 34 -3.51 15.79 9.60
CA PHE A 34 -3.47 15.41 8.19
C PHE A 34 -4.87 15.03 7.73
N ASP A 35 -5.09 15.06 6.42
CA ASP A 35 -6.40 14.80 5.81
C ASP A 35 -6.58 13.32 5.52
N SER A 36 -5.56 12.68 4.94
CA SER A 36 -5.62 11.28 4.53
C SER A 36 -4.24 10.63 4.43
N ILE A 37 -4.25 9.30 4.47
CA ILE A 37 -3.16 8.46 3.97
C ILE A 37 -3.54 7.98 2.58
N ILE A 38 -2.59 8.00 1.66
CA ILE A 38 -2.74 7.43 0.32
C ILE A 38 -1.80 6.25 0.19
N ILE A 39 -2.35 5.10 -0.19
CA ILE A 39 -1.58 3.93 -0.60
C ILE A 39 -1.74 3.69 -2.10
N ASN A 40 -0.62 3.48 -2.78
CA ASN A 40 -0.59 3.12 -4.19
C ASN A 40 0.45 2.03 -4.46
N SER A 41 0.24 1.33 -5.58
CA SER A 41 1.18 0.34 -6.10
C SER A 41 1.57 0.70 -7.53
N GLN A 42 2.80 0.33 -7.90
CA GLN A 42 3.29 0.45 -9.27
C GLN A 42 4.03 -0.83 -9.66
N ILE A 43 3.59 -1.46 -10.74
CA ILE A 43 4.27 -2.58 -11.35
C ILE A 43 5.27 -2.02 -12.36
N GLN A 44 6.56 -2.36 -12.22
CA GLN A 44 7.60 -1.85 -13.10
C GLN A 44 7.35 -2.31 -14.55
N ASN A 45 7.47 -1.40 -15.52
CA ASN A 45 7.27 -1.66 -16.95
C ASN A 45 5.87 -2.20 -17.31
N SER A 46 4.85 -1.93 -16.50
CA SER A 46 3.47 -2.32 -16.77
C SER A 46 2.50 -1.19 -16.40
N SER A 47 1.37 -1.13 -17.10
CA SER A 47 0.21 -0.31 -16.73
C SER A 47 -0.76 -1.03 -15.80
N ASP A 48 -0.52 -2.32 -15.52
CA ASP A 48 -1.34 -3.09 -14.59
C ASP A 48 -1.17 -2.59 -13.16
N VAL A 49 -2.22 -2.79 -12.37
CA VAL A 49 -2.33 -2.26 -11.00
C VAL A 49 -2.66 -3.37 -10.01
N PHE A 50 -2.39 -3.12 -8.72
CA PHE A 50 -3.06 -3.86 -7.66
C PHE A 50 -4.42 -3.25 -7.37
N ASN A 51 -5.34 -4.11 -6.97
CA ASN A 51 -6.62 -3.75 -6.42
C ASN A 51 -6.58 -4.00 -4.91
N TYR A 52 -6.82 -2.96 -4.12
CA TYR A 52 -7.03 -3.12 -2.69
C TYR A 52 -8.43 -3.69 -2.46
N THR A 53 -8.52 -4.81 -1.75
CA THR A 53 -9.76 -5.56 -1.53
C THR A 53 -10.26 -5.47 -0.10
N ASP A 54 -9.39 -5.14 0.84
CA ASP A 54 -9.72 -5.00 2.26
C ASP A 54 -8.85 -3.93 2.93
N ILE A 55 -9.47 -3.17 3.85
CA ILE A 55 -8.77 -2.30 4.80
C ILE A 55 -9.38 -2.51 6.20
N ASN A 56 -8.55 -2.92 7.17
CA ASN A 56 -8.97 -3.20 8.56
C ASN A 56 -10.18 -4.15 8.65
N GLY A 57 -10.29 -5.15 7.77
CA GLY A 57 -11.41 -6.10 7.74
C GLY A 57 -12.66 -5.57 7.04
N LYS A 58 -12.63 -4.32 6.54
CA LYS A 58 -13.70 -3.77 5.71
C LYS A 58 -13.37 -4.03 4.24
N LYS A 59 -14.23 -4.81 3.59
CA LYS A 59 -14.14 -5.08 2.15
C LYS A 59 -14.31 -3.80 1.35
N ILE A 60 -13.48 -3.66 0.32
CA ILE A 60 -13.53 -2.56 -0.64
C ILE A 60 -14.24 -3.10 -1.88
N ASN A 61 -15.40 -2.55 -2.19
CA ASN A 61 -16.27 -3.05 -3.28
C ASN A 61 -15.80 -2.64 -4.68
N HIS A 62 -14.79 -1.78 -4.79
CA HIS A 62 -14.29 -1.29 -6.07
C HIS A 62 -12.77 -1.39 -6.17
N PRO A 63 -12.22 -1.89 -7.29
CA PRO A 63 -10.79 -1.96 -7.51
C PRO A 63 -10.22 -0.55 -7.69
N TYR A 64 -9.52 -0.06 -6.67
CA TYR A 64 -8.76 1.19 -6.76
C TYR A 64 -7.27 0.88 -6.82
N ALA A 65 -6.58 1.42 -7.84
CA ALA A 65 -5.11 1.40 -7.92
C ALA A 65 -4.44 2.31 -6.88
N ARG A 66 -5.19 3.33 -6.44
CA ARG A 66 -4.81 4.33 -5.45
C ARG A 66 -5.96 4.44 -4.45
N LEU A 67 -5.70 4.06 -3.21
CA LEU A 67 -6.69 4.12 -2.14
C LEU A 67 -6.35 5.29 -1.22
N ALA A 68 -7.32 6.18 -1.01
CA ALA A 68 -7.28 7.20 0.03
C ALA A 68 -8.00 6.69 1.27
N ILE A 69 -7.37 6.85 2.43
CA ILE A 69 -7.90 6.48 3.74
C ILE A 69 -7.94 7.75 4.57
N PHE A 70 -9.14 8.28 4.83
CA PHE A 70 -9.29 9.56 5.50
C PHE A 70 -8.97 9.44 6.99
N ARG A 71 -8.45 10.53 7.58
CA ARG A 71 -8.13 10.60 9.01
C ARG A 71 -9.31 10.18 9.90
N GLU A 72 -10.51 10.55 9.49
CA GLU A 72 -11.76 10.23 10.20
C GLU A 72 -12.03 8.71 10.23
N ASP A 73 -11.77 8.00 9.12
CA ASP A 73 -11.93 6.54 9.01
C ASP A 73 -10.85 5.76 9.77
N ILE A 74 -9.66 6.35 9.93
CA ILE A 74 -8.54 5.76 10.67
C ILE A 74 -8.83 5.73 12.17
N GLY A 75 -9.48 6.76 12.70
CA GLY A 75 -9.72 6.90 14.14
C GLY A 75 -8.41 6.95 14.93
N ASP A 76 -8.33 6.24 16.05
CA ASP A 76 -7.12 6.18 16.88
C ASP A 76 -6.18 5.01 16.52
N ASN A 77 -6.47 4.30 15.42
CA ASN A 77 -5.66 3.17 15.00
C ASN A 77 -4.28 3.65 14.53
N LYS A 78 -3.24 3.13 15.18
CA LYS A 78 -1.84 3.38 14.79
C LYS A 78 -1.37 2.48 13.66
N THR A 79 -2.04 1.35 13.46
CA THR A 79 -1.69 0.38 12.41
C THR A 79 -2.93 0.05 11.60
N LEU A 80 -2.81 0.18 10.29
CA LEU A 80 -3.82 -0.24 9.32
C LEU A 80 -3.35 -1.53 8.65
N LYS A 81 -4.24 -2.48 8.44
CA LYS A 81 -3.97 -3.70 7.66
C LYS A 81 -4.71 -3.64 6.35
N PHE A 82 -4.08 -4.05 5.26
CA PHE A 82 -4.71 -4.11 3.95
C PHE A 82 -4.45 -5.44 3.25
N ILE A 83 -5.37 -5.81 2.38
CA ILE A 83 -5.21 -6.91 1.42
C ILE A 83 -5.29 -6.31 0.02
N ALA A 84 -4.39 -6.73 -0.86
CA ALA A 84 -4.39 -6.34 -2.26
C ALA A 84 -4.02 -7.51 -3.17
N ASN A 85 -4.52 -7.52 -4.40
CA ASN A 85 -4.12 -8.50 -5.39
C ASN A 85 -4.04 -7.91 -6.80
N THR A 86 -3.40 -8.64 -7.70
CA THR A 86 -3.34 -8.31 -9.11
C THR A 86 -3.41 -9.56 -9.96
N LYS A 87 -3.98 -9.43 -11.16
CA LYS A 87 -3.96 -10.47 -12.19
C LYS A 87 -2.79 -10.28 -13.17
N HIS A 88 -1.89 -9.34 -12.90
CA HIS A 88 -0.70 -9.14 -13.72
C HIS A 88 0.11 -10.44 -13.82
N VAL A 89 0.52 -10.78 -15.03
CA VAL A 89 1.44 -11.89 -15.30
C VAL A 89 2.71 -11.28 -15.86
N PRO A 90 3.88 -11.48 -15.20
CA PRO A 90 5.14 -10.99 -15.73
C PRO A 90 5.42 -11.51 -17.14
N SER A 91 5.83 -10.62 -18.04
CA SER A 91 6.29 -11.01 -19.38
C SER A 91 7.63 -11.76 -19.32
N ALA A 92 8.49 -11.38 -18.37
CA ALA A 92 9.75 -12.05 -18.02
C ALA A 92 9.58 -12.99 -16.81
N ASN A 93 10.68 -13.34 -16.13
CA ASN A 93 10.66 -14.21 -14.95
C ASN A 93 9.95 -13.56 -13.75
N SER A 94 10.01 -12.24 -13.62
CA SER A 94 9.38 -11.50 -12.54
C SER A 94 9.12 -10.03 -12.89
N SER A 95 8.13 -9.44 -12.24
CA SER A 95 7.89 -7.99 -12.23
C SER A 95 8.13 -7.43 -10.84
N ASN A 96 8.92 -6.36 -10.71
CA ASN A 96 9.07 -5.66 -9.44
C ASN A 96 7.84 -4.80 -9.18
N VAL A 97 7.36 -4.79 -7.94
CA VAL A 97 6.24 -3.96 -7.51
C VAL A 97 6.70 -3.05 -6.41
N LYS A 98 6.41 -1.76 -6.55
CA LYS A 98 6.63 -0.75 -5.53
C LYS A 98 5.31 -0.41 -4.87
N PHE A 99 5.24 -0.54 -3.56
CA PHE A 99 4.14 -0.02 -2.75
C PHE A 99 4.60 1.24 -2.05
N ARG A 100 3.80 2.29 -2.11
CA ARG A 100 4.09 3.55 -1.47
C ARG A 100 2.90 4.01 -0.64
N VAL A 101 3.20 4.52 0.55
CA VAL A 101 2.24 5.17 1.44
C VAL A 101 2.64 6.62 1.64
N THR A 102 1.66 7.50 1.72
CA THR A 102 1.87 8.95 1.77
C THR A 102 0.88 9.58 2.73
N ILE A 103 1.35 10.46 3.63
CA ILE A 103 0.49 11.33 4.43
C ILE A 103 0.24 12.61 3.63
N ILE A 104 -1.03 12.96 3.46
CA ILE A 104 -1.49 14.19 2.80
C ILE A 104 -2.06 15.14 3.84
N GLN A 105 -1.58 16.39 3.83
CA GLN A 105 -2.07 17.49 4.64
C GLN A 105 -2.20 18.73 3.74
N GLU A 106 -3.40 19.31 3.66
CA GLU A 106 -3.72 20.48 2.83
C GLU A 106 -3.27 20.31 1.37
N HIS A 107 -3.60 19.16 0.77
CA HIS A 107 -3.19 18.76 -0.59
C HIS A 107 -1.67 18.59 -0.80
N LYS A 108 -0.85 18.66 0.25
CA LYS A 108 0.60 18.45 0.18
C LYS A 108 0.96 17.09 0.78
N GLU A 109 1.95 16.45 0.18
CA GLU A 109 2.64 15.35 0.82
C GLU A 109 3.53 15.88 1.94
N VAL A 110 3.39 15.33 3.15
CA VAL A 110 4.21 15.69 4.31
C VAL A 110 5.12 14.55 4.79
N ALA A 111 4.78 13.30 4.47
CA ALA A 111 5.60 12.15 4.76
C ALA A 111 5.25 10.99 3.81
N SER A 112 6.22 10.12 3.53
CA SER A 112 5.98 8.90 2.76
C SER A 112 6.94 7.78 3.13
N ASP A 113 6.54 6.55 2.78
CA ASP A 113 7.41 5.39 2.83
C ASP A 113 7.16 4.46 1.64
N VAL A 114 8.14 3.61 1.34
CA VAL A 114 8.13 2.72 0.19
C VAL A 114 8.64 1.34 0.59
N THR A 115 7.98 0.30 0.08
CA THR A 115 8.47 -1.08 0.12
C THR A 115 8.32 -1.73 -1.24
N ASN A 116 9.04 -2.83 -1.48
CA ASN A 116 9.03 -3.53 -2.76
C ASN A 116 8.83 -5.04 -2.57
N ILE A 117 8.11 -5.64 -3.51
CA ILE A 117 7.95 -7.09 -3.65
C ILE A 117 8.15 -7.49 -5.10
N LYS A 118 8.11 -8.80 -5.40
CA LYS A 118 8.08 -9.30 -6.77
C LYS A 118 6.81 -10.08 -7.06
N ILE A 119 6.33 -9.97 -8.29
CA ILE A 119 5.41 -10.95 -8.87
C ILE A 119 6.28 -11.91 -9.67
N VAL A 120 6.27 -13.19 -9.31
CA VAL A 120 6.99 -14.25 -10.05
C VAL A 120 6.04 -14.94 -11.01
N LYS A 121 6.58 -15.34 -12.16
CA LYS A 121 5.85 -16.18 -13.11
C LYS A 121 5.66 -17.56 -12.49
N SER A 122 4.40 -17.98 -12.35
CA SER A 122 4.02 -19.32 -11.89
C SER A 122 4.44 -20.40 -12.88
#